data_AF-A0A137P6S1-F1
#
_entry.id   AF-A0A137P6S1-F1
#
_cell.length_a   1.000
_cell.length_b   1.000
_cell.length_c   1.000
_cell.angle_alpha   90.00
_cell.angle_beta   90.00
_cell.angle_gamma   90.00
#
_symmetry.space_group_name_H-M   'P 1'
#
loop_
_entity.id
_entity.type
_entity.pdbx_description
1 polymer ?
#
loop_
_entity_poly.entity_id
_entity_poly.type
_entity_poly.pdbx_seq_one_letter_code
_entity_poly.pdbx_strand_id
1 'polypeptide(L)'
;MKKEALSTNDDEMVDRVRKQKHSLIIQLIIVFTVFNVFYMPIYISIVLRFATGYQRTPFADAIFLYLMEISRMIDPIITINFQPELNHEFQIILTKFKIKFKNFFTNIFNR
;
A
#
# COMPACT_ATOMS: atom_id res chain seq x y z
N MET A 1 3.38 7.04 24.85
CA MET A 1 3.83 8.06 23.88
C MET A 1 3.24 9.45 24.11
N LYS A 2 1.97 9.77 23.79
CA LYS A 2 1.46 11.16 23.98
C LYS A 2 1.48 11.63 25.44
N LYS A 3 1.11 10.76 26.40
CA LYS A 3 1.21 11.06 27.84
C LYS A 3 2.65 11.26 28.31
N GLU A 4 3.58 10.47 27.77
CA GLU A 4 5.02 10.58 28.08
C GLU A 4 5.59 11.88 27.51
N ALA A 5 5.31 12.21 26.25
CA ALA A 5 5.74 13.46 25.62
C ALA A 5 5.28 14.71 26.39
N LEU A 6 4.03 14.71 26.87
CA LEU A 6 3.48 15.78 27.72
C LEU A 6 4.13 15.82 29.11
N SER A 7 4.55 14.67 29.66
CA SER A 7 5.26 14.64 30.94
C SER A 7 6.72 15.10 30.83
N THR A 8 7.31 15.05 29.64
CA THR A 8 8.70 15.47 29.37
C THR A 8 8.81 16.86 28.74
N ASN A 9 7.70 17.57 28.50
CA ASN A 9 7.64 18.83 27.72
C ASN A 9 8.30 18.71 26.33
N ASP A 10 8.20 17.54 25.70
CA ASP A 10 8.73 17.30 24.36
C ASP A 10 7.65 17.59 23.33
N ASP A 11 7.52 18.86 22.95
CA ASP A 11 6.57 19.33 21.95
C ASP A 11 6.80 18.69 20.57
N GLU A 12 8.05 18.35 20.24
CA GLU A 12 8.40 17.71 18.97
C GLU A 12 7.81 16.30 18.90
N MET A 13 7.89 15.53 20.00
CA MET A 13 7.30 14.20 20.09
C MET A 13 5.77 14.25 19.98
N VAL A 14 5.11 15.26 20.56
CA VAL A 14 3.66 15.46 20.44
C VAL A 14 3.26 15.71 18.98
N ASP A 15 4.00 16.55 18.26
CA ASP A 15 3.73 16.87 16.86
C ASP A 15 3.96 15.69 15.92
N ARG A 16 5.02 14.90 16.17
CA ARG A 16 5.27 13.65 15.43
C ARG A 16 4.10 12.67 15.57
N VAL A 17 3.61 12.46 16.79
CA VAL A 17 2.43 11.60 17.05
C VAL A 17 1.19 12.12 16.34
N ARG A 18 0.97 13.44 16.32
CA ARG A 18 -0.18 14.04 15.62
C ARG A 18 -0.10 13.82 14.10
N LYS A 19 1.09 13.99 13.50
CA LYS A 19 1.32 13.73 12.07
C LYS A 19 1.12 12.26 11.73
N GLN A 20 1.63 11.34 12.55
CA GLN A 20 1.41 9.89 12.38
C GLN A 20 -0.08 9.54 12.44
N LYS A 21 -0.82 10.09 13.40
CA LYS A 21 -2.28 9.90 13.48
C LYS A 21 -2.99 10.37 12.20
N HIS A 22 -2.62 11.53 11.67
CA HIS A 22 -3.22 12.05 10.45
C HIS A 22 -2.86 11.19 9.23
N SER A 23 -1.60 10.74 9.13
CA SER A 23 -1.13 9.79 8.12
C SER A 23 -1.99 8.51 8.11
N LEU A 24 -2.22 7.91 9.28
CA LEU A 24 -3.05 6.70 9.42
C LEU A 24 -4.52 6.92 9.02
N ILE A 25 -5.08 8.10 9.31
CA ILE A 25 -6.45 8.44 8.89
C ILE A 25 -6.52 8.52 7.36
N ILE A 26 -5.57 9.22 6.73
CA ILE A 26 -5.49 9.31 5.27
C ILE A 26 -5.30 7.91 4.66
N GLN A 27 -4.43 7.10 5.25
CA GLN A 27 -4.20 5.71 4.82
C GLN A 27 -5.52 4.93 4.78
N LEU A 28 -6.32 5.00 5.84
CA LEU A 28 -7.60 4.31 5.91
C LEU A 28 -8.56 4.76 4.80
N ILE A 29 -8.64 6.07 4.56
CA ILE A 29 -9.49 6.63 3.50
C ILE A 29 -9.05 6.13 2.12
N ILE A 30 -7.73 6.11 1.87
CA ILE A 30 -7.19 5.63 0.59
C ILE A 30 -7.47 4.13 0.42
N VAL A 31 -7.16 3.29 1.41
CA VAL A 31 -7.43 1.84 1.35
C VAL A 31 -8.91 1.58 1.10
N PHE A 32 -9.78 2.27 1.83
CA PHE A 32 -11.22 2.13 1.66
C PHE A 32 -11.66 2.51 0.24
N THR A 33 -11.15 3.63 -0.29
CA THR A 33 -11.49 4.10 -1.64
C THR A 33 -10.99 3.12 -2.71
N VAL A 34 -9.71 2.75 -2.65
CA VAL A 34 -9.06 1.82 -3.59
C VAL A 34 -9.78 0.48 -3.59
N PHE A 35 -10.01 -0.10 -2.42
CA PHE A 35 -10.68 -1.39 -2.31
C PHE A 35 -12.08 -1.35 -2.92
N ASN A 36 -12.86 -0.32 -2.60
CA ASN A 36 -14.20 -0.17 -3.14
C ASN A 36 -14.19 0.05 -4.66
N VAL A 37 -13.32 0.90 -5.19
CA VAL A 37 -13.23 1.15 -6.64
C VAL A 37 -12.90 -0.12 -7.41
N PHE A 38 -11.98 -0.96 -6.89
CA PHE A 38 -11.57 -2.18 -7.58
C PHE A 38 -12.55 -3.35 -7.39
N TYR A 39 -13.13 -3.52 -6.20
CA TYR A 39 -14.00 -4.67 -5.90
C TYR A 39 -15.48 -4.43 -6.15
N MET A 40 -15.99 -3.19 -6.12
CA MET A 40 -17.43 -2.93 -6.36
C MET A 40 -17.91 -3.49 -7.71
N PRO A 41 -17.22 -3.30 -8.86
CA PRO A 41 -17.66 -3.86 -10.13
C PRO A 41 -17.78 -5.39 -10.11
N ILE A 42 -16.89 -6.04 -9.36
CA ILE A 42 -16.88 -7.49 -9.17
C ILE A 42 -18.11 -7.91 -8.37
N TYR A 43 -18.39 -7.27 -7.24
CA TYR A 43 -19.56 -7.58 -6.42
C TYR A 43 -20.88 -7.29 -7.13
N ILE A 44 -21.00 -6.13 -7.79
CA ILE A 44 -22.19 -5.77 -8.57
C ILE A 44 -22.47 -6.83 -9.63
N SER A 45 -21.44 -7.26 -10.37
CA SER A 45 -21.63 -8.27 -11.41
C SER A 45 -21.95 -9.67 -10.87
N ILE A 46 -21.50 -10.03 -9.65
CA ILE A 46 -21.95 -11.26 -8.96
C ILE A 46 -23.44 -11.17 -8.63
N VAL A 47 -23.88 -10.04 -8.05
CA VAL A 47 -25.27 -9.82 -7.70
C VAL A 47 -26.17 -9.84 -8.93
N LEU A 48 -25.76 -9.16 -10.02
CA LEU A 48 -26.50 -9.19 -11.29
C LEU A 48 -26.59 -10.61 -11.86
N ARG A 49 -25.50 -11.40 -11.78
CA ARG A 49 -25.53 -12.79 -12.24
C ARG A 49 -26.58 -13.61 -11.50
N PHE A 50 -26.69 -13.42 -10.19
CA PHE A 50 -27.68 -14.14 -9.37
C PHE A 50 -29.11 -13.61 -9.57
N ALA A 51 -29.29 -12.29 -9.67
CA ALA A 51 -30.60 -11.67 -9.72
C ALA A 51 -31.27 -11.71 -11.10
N THR A 52 -30.50 -11.53 -12.18
CA THR A 52 -31.04 -11.39 -13.55
C THR A 52 -30.49 -12.42 -14.54
N GLY A 53 -29.59 -13.30 -14.10
CA GLY A 53 -28.90 -14.23 -15.01
C GLY A 53 -27.83 -13.55 -15.87
N TYR A 54 -27.38 -12.35 -15.50
CA TYR A 54 -26.33 -11.61 -16.20
C TYR A 54 -25.09 -12.49 -16.42
N GLN A 55 -24.69 -12.63 -17.68
CA GLN A 55 -23.46 -13.32 -18.06
C GLN A 55 -22.39 -12.30 -18.43
N ARG A 56 -21.24 -12.41 -17.76
CA ARG A 56 -20.07 -11.60 -18.08
C ARG A 56 -19.44 -12.11 -19.37
N THR A 57 -18.88 -11.19 -20.14
CA THR A 57 -18.04 -11.55 -21.28
C THR A 57 -16.67 -12.05 -20.78
N PRO A 58 -15.96 -12.88 -21.56
CA PRO A 58 -14.59 -13.28 -21.23
C PRO A 58 -13.64 -12.09 -21.01
N PHE A 59 -13.86 -10.99 -21.75
CA PHE A 59 -13.12 -9.75 -21.57
C PHE A 59 -13.39 -9.08 -20.21
N ALA A 60 -14.64 -9.06 -19.76
CA ALA A 60 -14.99 -8.51 -18.46
C ALA A 60 -14.38 -9.34 -17.31
N ASP A 61 -14.39 -10.68 -17.42
CA ASP A 61 -13.75 -11.55 -16.43
C ASP A 61 -12.22 -11.36 -16.39
N ALA A 62 -11.56 -11.19 -17.54
CA ALA A 62 -10.15 -10.86 -17.59
C ALA A 62 -9.86 -9.52 -16.88
N ILE A 63 -10.65 -8.48 -17.17
CA ILE A 63 -10.52 -7.17 -16.51
C ILE A 63 -10.69 -7.32 -14.99
N PHE A 64 -11.70 -8.05 -14.52
CA PHE A 64 -11.92 -8.25 -13.09
C PHE A 64 -10.77 -9.00 -12.40
N LEU A 65 -10.17 -10.00 -13.05
CA LEU A 65 -8.95 -10.63 -12.57
C LEU A 65 -7.82 -9.63 -12.41
N TYR A 66 -7.58 -8.78 -13.41
CA TYR A 66 -6.56 -7.73 -13.32
C TYR A 66 -6.86 -6.71 -12.21
N LEU A 67 -8.11 -6.28 -12.04
CA LEU A 67 -8.47 -5.35 -10.97
C LEU A 67 -8.21 -5.94 -9.57
N MET A 68 -8.46 -7.24 -9.36
CA MET A 68 -8.13 -7.91 -8.10
C MET A 68 -6.62 -7.93 -7.84
N GLU A 69 -5.82 -8.28 -8.84
CA GLU A 69 -4.36 -8.33 -8.70
C GLU A 69 -3.76 -6.94 -8.48
N ILE A 70 -4.24 -5.92 -9.21
CA ILE A 70 -3.84 -4.53 -9.01
C ILE A 70 -4.19 -4.07 -7.59
N SER A 71 -5.39 -4.38 -7.10
CA SER A 71 -5.78 -4.02 -5.74
C SER A 71 -4.83 -4.62 -4.69
N ARG A 72 -4.43 -5.89 -4.85
CA ARG A 72 -3.49 -6.56 -3.92
C ARG A 72 -2.09 -5.94 -3.97
N MET A 73 -1.65 -5.50 -5.16
CA MET A 73 -0.35 -4.85 -5.32
C MET A 73 -0.29 -3.46 -4.69
N ILE A 74 -1.42 -2.76 -4.57
CA ILE A 74 -1.47 -1.41 -4.02
C ILE A 74 -1.32 -1.42 -2.48
N ASP A 75 -1.77 -2.47 -1.79
CA ASP A 75 -1.74 -2.55 -0.32
C ASP A 75 -0.33 -2.36 0.28
N PRO A 76 0.73 -3.06 -0.19
CA PRO A 76 2.10 -2.80 0.25
C PRO A 76 2.57 -1.37 -0.06
N ILE A 77 2.17 -0.81 -1.21
CA ILE A 77 2.56 0.55 -1.62
C ILE A 77 1.98 1.58 -0.64
N ILE A 78 0.69 1.46 -0.32
CA ILE A 78 0.03 2.32 0.67
C ILE A 78 0.72 2.14 2.03
N THR A 79 0.93 0.91 2.43
CA THR A 79 1.49 0.57 3.75
C THR A 79 2.88 1.17 3.94
N ILE A 80 3.79 0.99 2.97
CA ILE A 80 5.16 1.54 3.02
C ILE A 80 5.15 3.07 3.04
N ASN A 81 4.23 3.73 2.32
CA ASN A 81 4.21 5.19 2.26
C ASN A 81 3.67 5.85 3.54
N PHE A 82 2.65 5.25 4.15
CA PHE A 82 1.93 5.87 5.27
C PHE A 82 2.40 5.38 6.65
N GLN A 83 3.12 4.25 6.73
CA GLN A 83 3.72 3.74 7.95
C GLN A 83 5.24 4.04 7.97
N PRO A 84 5.68 5.02 8.77
CA PRO A 84 7.07 5.50 8.74
C PRO A 84 8.08 4.41 9.13
N GLU A 85 7.72 3.50 10.03
CA GLU A 85 8.58 2.40 10.45
C GLU A 85 8.95 1.51 9.26
N LEU A 86 7.95 1.12 8.47
CA LEU A 86 8.14 0.29 7.29
C LEU A 86 8.84 1.02 6.16
N ASN A 87 8.60 2.34 6.00
CA ASN A 87 9.33 3.15 5.03
C ASN A 87 10.84 3.12 5.31
N HIS A 88 11.24 3.33 6.57
CA HIS A 88 12.65 3.30 6.95
C HIS A 88 13.29 1.93 6.72
N GLU A 89 12.60 0.84 7.10
CA GLU A 89 13.07 -0.51 6.82
C GLU A 89 13.23 -0.78 5.32
N PHE A 90 12.25 -0.35 4.52
CA PHE A 90 12.27 -0.51 3.08
C PHE A 90 13.42 0.25 2.41
N GLN A 91 13.71 1.49 2.85
CA GLN A 91 14.86 2.26 2.35
C GLN A 91 16.20 1.58 2.65
N ILE A 92 16.33 0.97 3.82
CA ILE A 92 17.53 0.20 4.18
C ILE A 92 17.67 -1.01 3.25
N ILE A 93 16.59 -1.75 3.01
CA ILE A 93 16.58 -2.90 2.09
C ILE A 93 16.96 -2.45 0.68
N LEU A 94 16.36 -1.38 0.16
CA LEU A 94 16.66 -0.83 -1.15
C LEU A 94 18.11 -0.39 -1.28
N THR A 95 18.66 0.25 -0.25
CA THR A 95 20.06 0.70 -0.26
C THR A 95 21.01 -0.50 -0.30
N LYS A 96 20.76 -1.52 0.54
CA LYS A 96 21.53 -2.78 0.52
C LYS A 96 21.43 -3.48 -0.83
N PHE A 97 20.24 -3.51 -1.44
CA PHE A 97 20.02 -4.10 -2.76
C PHE A 97 20.80 -3.34 -3.85
N LYS A 98 20.73 -2.00 -3.87
CA LYS A 98 21.49 -1.15 -4.80
C LYS A 98 22.99 -1.38 -4.71
N ILE A 99 23.54 -1.48 -3.49
CA ILE A 99 24.96 -1.75 -3.29
C ILE A 99 25.33 -3.14 -3.83
N LYS A 100 24.55 -4.18 -3.50
CA LYS A 100 24.79 -5.54 -4.02
C LYS A 100 24.71 -5.59 -5.54
N PHE A 101 23.72 -4.93 -6.13
CA PHE A 101 23.54 -4.88 -7.57
C PHE A 101 24.71 -4.14 -8.24
N LYS A 102 25.13 -3.00 -7.71
CA LYS A 102 26.31 -2.28 -8.20
C LYS A 102 27.55 -3.16 -8.16
N ASN A 103 27.81 -3.82 -7.03
CA ASN A 103 28.95 -4.73 -6.88
C ASN A 103 28.88 -5.93 -7.84
N PHE A 104 27.69 -6.47 -8.09
CA PHE A 104 27.49 -7.54 -9.07
C PHE A 104 27.89 -7.09 -10.48
N PHE A 105 27.45 -5.91 -10.92
CA PHE A 105 27.84 -5.36 -12.23
C PHE A 105 29.33 -5.06 -12.30
N THR A 106 29.90 -4.43 -11.27
CA THR A 106 31.34 -4.16 -11.24
C THR A 106 32.16 -5.46 -11.32
N ASN A 107 31.74 -6.52 -10.64
CA ASN A 107 32.43 -7.82 -10.68
C ASN A 107 32.29 -8.56 -12.02
N ILE A 108 31.21 -8.32 -12.77
CA ILE A 108 31.02 -8.90 -14.11
C ILE A 108 31.82 -8.14 -15.17
N PHE A 109 31.91 -6.81 -15.06
CA PHE A 109 32.56 -5.96 -16.07
C PHE A 109 34.06 -5.69 -15.80
N ASN A 110 34.56 -5.87 -14.57
CA ASN A 110 35.99 -5.81 -14.24
C ASN A 110 36.67 -7.19 -14.22
N ARG A 111 36.07 -8.18 -14.90
CA ARG A 111 36.65 -9.51 -15.15
C ARG A 111 36.83 -9.69 -16.65
#